data_AF-X1RAU0-F1
#
_entry.id   AF-X1RAU0-F1
#
_cell.length_a   1.000
_cell.length_b   1.000
_cell.length_c   1.000
_cell.angle_alpha   90.00
_cell.angle_beta   90.00
_cell.angle_gamma   90.00
#
_symmetry.space_group_name_H-M   'P 1'
#
loop_
_entity.id
_entity.type
_entity.pdbx_description
1 polymer ?
#
loop_
_entity_poly.entity_id
_entity_poly.type
_entity_poly.pdbx_seq_one_letter_code
_entity_poly.pdbx_strand_id
1 'polypeptide(L)'
;GVCKDKAGMLVTMLRSAGFEAYACMTMAGSRIDYIAADQFNHSVTIVRLSDGKLHLLDPTWVPFVRELWSSAEQQQNYLPGLPQGSDLLKTPVSPPQNHFIRIKANSDLQINGTLTGEISVQAEGQSDARLRRMFTGSCKSLWKKNLENELLKIYP
;
A
#
# COMPACT_ATOMS: atom_id res chain seq x y z
N GLY A 1 -13.70 -1.11 13.64
CA GLY A 1 -14.00 -2.30 12.83
C GLY A 1 -12.75 -2.87 12.20
N VAL A 2 -12.72 -4.18 12.04
CA VAL A 2 -11.68 -4.95 11.32
C VAL A 2 -11.81 -4.75 9.80
N CYS A 3 -10.95 -5.40 9.00
CA CYS A 3 -10.97 -5.29 7.54
C CYS A 3 -12.35 -5.58 6.92
N LYS A 4 -13.01 -6.63 7.40
CA LYS A 4 -14.34 -7.05 6.95
C LYS A 4 -15.41 -5.98 7.19
N ASP A 5 -15.36 -5.29 8.34
CA ASP A 5 -16.31 -4.20 8.65
C ASP A 5 -16.12 -3.02 7.70
N LYS A 6 -14.86 -2.63 7.46
CA LYS A 6 -14.53 -1.50 6.58
C LYS A 6 -14.88 -1.80 5.12
N ALA A 7 -14.53 -2.99 4.64
CA ALA A 7 -14.86 -3.44 3.29
C ALA A 7 -16.38 -3.55 3.09
N GLY A 8 -17.10 -4.16 4.05
CA GLY A 8 -18.55 -4.27 4.01
C GLY A 8 -19.24 -2.91 4.01
N MET A 9 -18.77 -1.96 4.84
CA MET A 9 -19.30 -0.61 4.86
C MET A 9 -19.06 0.13 3.54
N LEU A 10 -17.87 0.01 2.93
CA LEU A 10 -17.59 0.60 1.62
C LEU A 10 -18.48 0.00 0.52
N VAL A 11 -18.71 -1.31 0.53
CA VAL A 11 -19.67 -1.97 -0.39
C VAL A 11 -21.06 -1.34 -0.27
N THR A 12 -21.57 -1.15 0.95
CA THR A 12 -22.87 -0.53 1.18
C THR A 12 -22.93 0.90 0.64
N MET A 13 -21.89 1.71 0.89
CA MET A 13 -21.81 3.10 0.41
C MET A 13 -21.78 3.16 -1.11
N LEU A 14 -20.95 2.34 -1.77
CA LEU A 14 -20.85 2.30 -3.23
C LEU A 14 -22.15 1.85 -3.89
N ARG A 15 -22.81 0.82 -3.35
CA ARG A 15 -24.12 0.37 -3.84
C ARG A 15 -25.20 1.43 -3.68
N SER A 16 -25.20 2.15 -2.57
CA SER A 16 -26.12 3.27 -2.34
C SER A 16 -25.89 4.42 -3.33
N ALA A 17 -24.66 4.58 -3.81
CA ALA A 17 -24.28 5.53 -4.86
C ALA A 17 -24.50 4.99 -6.29
N GLY A 18 -25.10 3.81 -6.46
CA GLY A 18 -25.43 3.22 -7.76
C GLY A 18 -24.31 2.41 -8.42
N PHE A 19 -23.22 2.12 -7.71
CA PHE A 19 -22.14 1.29 -8.23
C PHE A 19 -22.40 -0.20 -7.99
N GLU A 20 -21.97 -1.04 -8.93
CA GLU A 20 -21.88 -2.47 -8.74
C GLU A 20 -20.61 -2.79 -7.92
N ALA A 21 -20.78 -3.14 -6.64
CA ALA A 21 -19.66 -3.43 -5.74
C ALA A 21 -19.89 -4.69 -4.89
N TYR A 22 -18.82 -5.39 -4.54
CA TYR A 22 -18.83 -6.63 -3.76
C TYR A 22 -17.63 -6.71 -2.81
N ALA A 23 -17.74 -7.58 -1.81
CA ALA A 23 -16.57 -7.96 -1.01
C ALA A 23 -15.63 -8.82 -1.86
N CYS A 24 -14.35 -8.75 -1.56
CA CYS A 24 -13.30 -9.52 -2.20
C CYS A 24 -12.32 -10.02 -1.13
N MET A 25 -11.92 -11.28 -1.25
CA MET A 25 -11.02 -11.92 -0.30
C MET A 25 -9.59 -11.92 -0.84
N THR A 26 -8.64 -11.59 0.02
CA THR A 26 -7.20 -11.49 -0.30
C THR A 26 -6.36 -12.07 0.84
N MET A 27 -5.05 -12.21 0.62
CA MET A 27 -4.08 -12.65 1.63
C MET A 27 -3.01 -11.60 1.80
N ALA A 28 -3.22 -10.63 2.70
CA ALA A 28 -2.27 -9.55 2.91
C ALA A 28 -0.89 -10.10 3.34
N GLY A 29 0.16 -9.65 2.67
CA GLY A 29 1.55 -10.03 2.92
C GLY A 29 1.94 -11.45 2.53
N SER A 30 1.10 -12.19 1.78
CA SER A 30 1.42 -13.55 1.33
C SER A 30 0.69 -13.93 0.03
N ARG A 31 1.01 -15.09 -0.54
CA ARG A 31 0.39 -15.59 -1.77
C ARG A 31 -0.76 -16.55 -1.47
N ILE A 32 -1.82 -16.49 -2.27
CA ILE A 32 -2.86 -17.52 -2.33
C ILE A 32 -2.48 -18.56 -3.39
N ASP A 33 -2.43 -19.82 -2.98
CA ASP A 33 -2.23 -20.97 -3.86
C ASP A 33 -3.56 -21.42 -4.50
N TYR A 34 -3.48 -22.30 -5.50
CA TYR A 34 -4.63 -22.74 -6.28
C TYR A 34 -5.74 -23.36 -5.42
N ILE A 35 -5.38 -24.13 -4.40
CA ILE A 35 -6.34 -24.71 -3.42
C ILE A 35 -6.42 -23.77 -2.22
N ALA A 36 -7.28 -22.76 -2.32
CA ALA A 36 -7.34 -21.63 -1.38
C ALA A 36 -8.00 -21.94 -0.01
N ALA A 37 -8.11 -23.21 0.39
CA ALA A 37 -8.72 -23.57 1.67
C ALA A 37 -7.96 -22.91 2.84
N ASP A 38 -8.63 -21.98 3.52
CA ASP A 38 -8.11 -21.19 4.66
C ASP A 38 -6.97 -20.20 4.35
N GLN A 39 -6.83 -19.76 3.09
CA GLN A 39 -5.76 -18.87 2.66
C GLN A 39 -6.14 -17.38 2.60
N PHE A 40 -7.26 -16.97 3.20
CA PHE A 40 -7.73 -15.58 3.13
C PHE A 40 -7.75 -14.92 4.51
N ASN A 41 -6.79 -14.04 4.76
CA ASN A 41 -6.71 -13.28 6.02
C ASN A 41 -7.32 -11.86 5.92
N HIS A 42 -7.58 -11.37 4.70
CA HIS A 42 -7.95 -9.98 4.46
C HIS A 42 -9.16 -9.84 3.55
N SER A 43 -9.94 -8.78 3.76
CA SER A 43 -11.16 -8.49 2.99
C SER A 43 -11.15 -7.05 2.55
N VAL A 44 -11.42 -6.86 1.26
CA VAL A 44 -11.42 -5.57 0.55
C VAL A 44 -12.68 -5.46 -0.30
N THR A 45 -12.82 -4.34 -1.01
CA THR A 45 -13.97 -4.07 -1.88
C THR A 45 -13.53 -4.16 -3.34
N ILE A 46 -14.37 -4.75 -4.18
CA ILE A 46 -14.27 -4.60 -5.63
C ILE A 46 -15.44 -3.76 -6.13
N VAL A 47 -15.19 -2.96 -7.16
CA VAL A 47 -16.21 -2.15 -7.84
C VAL A 47 -16.08 -2.30 -9.34
N ARG A 48 -17.20 -2.40 -10.06
CA ARG A 48 -17.20 -2.28 -11.53
C ARG A 48 -17.29 -0.80 -11.90
N LEU A 49 -16.30 -0.32 -12.64
CA LEU A 49 -16.30 1.05 -13.17
C LEU A 49 -16.83 1.09 -14.60
N SER A 50 -16.95 2.29 -15.16
CA SER A 50 -17.46 2.54 -16.52
C SER A 50 -16.62 1.91 -17.63
N ASP A 51 -15.38 1.53 -17.34
CA ASP A 51 -14.51 0.75 -18.24
C ASP A 51 -14.89 -0.74 -18.31
N GLY A 52 -15.91 -1.16 -17.56
CA GLY A 52 -16.41 -2.53 -17.49
C GLY A 52 -15.55 -3.46 -16.64
N LYS A 53 -14.40 -3.00 -16.12
CA LYS A 53 -13.46 -3.80 -15.35
C LYS A 53 -13.77 -3.77 -13.86
N LEU A 54 -13.32 -4.79 -13.15
CA LEU A 54 -13.33 -4.82 -11.69
C LEU A 54 -12.08 -4.10 -11.17
N HIS A 55 -12.28 -3.16 -10.27
CA HIS A 55 -11.23 -2.41 -9.58
C HIS A 55 -11.23 -2.77 -8.10
N LEU A 56 -10.05 -3.04 -7.55
CA LEU A 56 -9.85 -3.31 -6.13
C LEU A 56 -9.73 -1.99 -5.36
N LEU A 57 -10.41 -1.92 -4.22
CA LEU A 57 -10.38 -0.82 -3.27
C LEU A 57 -10.13 -1.38 -1.87
N ASP A 58 -9.04 -0.98 -1.23
CA ASP A 58 -8.71 -1.37 0.14
C ASP A 58 -8.94 -0.21 1.13
N PRO A 59 -10.14 -0.10 1.74
CA PRO A 59 -10.44 0.95 2.71
C PRO A 59 -9.64 0.85 4.01
N THR A 60 -8.86 -0.22 4.19
CA THR A 60 -7.95 -0.36 5.33
C THR A 60 -6.57 0.24 5.05
N TRP A 61 -6.21 0.37 3.76
CA TRP A 61 -4.90 0.82 3.30
C TRP A 61 -4.87 2.30 2.88
N VAL A 62 -5.91 2.76 2.19
CA VAL A 62 -6.02 4.15 1.67
C VAL A 62 -5.67 5.25 2.68
N PRO A 63 -5.94 5.12 4.01
CA PRO A 63 -5.51 6.15 4.96
C PRO A 63 -4.00 6.40 5.06
N PHE A 64 -3.17 5.46 4.59
CA PHE A 64 -1.70 5.51 4.74
C PHE A 64 -0.96 5.74 3.41
N VAL A 65 -1.59 5.41 2.29
CA VAL A 65 -1.01 5.49 0.94
C VAL A 65 -2.05 6.06 -0.02
N ARG A 66 -1.61 6.85 -1.00
CA ARG A 66 -2.52 7.52 -1.96
C ARG A 66 -3.19 6.56 -2.94
N GLU A 67 -2.72 5.33 -3.01
CA GLU A 67 -3.28 4.30 -3.88
C GLU A 67 -4.57 3.74 -3.29
N LEU A 68 -5.56 3.48 -4.15
CA LEU A 68 -6.82 2.87 -3.73
C LEU A 68 -6.68 1.36 -3.46
N TRP A 69 -5.64 0.74 -4.01
CA TRP A 69 -5.22 -0.63 -3.76
C TRP A 69 -3.71 -0.65 -3.50
N SER A 70 -3.24 -1.47 -2.56
CA SER A 70 -1.81 -1.57 -2.27
C SER A 70 -1.04 -2.23 -3.41
N SER A 71 -0.23 -1.46 -4.14
CA SER A 71 0.66 -2.02 -5.16
C SER A 71 1.78 -2.90 -4.59
N ALA A 72 2.02 -2.86 -3.26
CA ALA A 72 2.88 -3.83 -2.60
C ALA A 72 2.32 -5.27 -2.69
N GLU A 73 0.99 -5.42 -2.80
CA GLU A 73 0.27 -6.68 -2.96
C GLU A 73 0.07 -7.02 -4.46
N GLN A 74 1.06 -6.68 -5.30
CA GLN A 74 1.06 -7.01 -6.73
C GLN A 74 1.35 -8.49 -6.97
N GLN A 75 0.88 -9.03 -8.11
CA GLN A 75 0.98 -10.45 -8.45
C GLN A 75 0.38 -11.38 -7.40
N GLN A 76 -0.56 -10.87 -6.61
CA GLN A 76 -1.30 -11.61 -5.60
C GLN A 76 -2.61 -12.13 -6.17
N ASN A 77 -2.94 -13.36 -5.83
CA ASN A 77 -4.23 -13.94 -6.15
C ASN A 77 -5.32 -13.40 -5.20
N TYR A 78 -6.53 -13.19 -5.71
CA TYR A 78 -7.67 -12.69 -4.96
C TYR A 78 -8.98 -13.32 -5.46
N LEU A 79 -9.99 -13.37 -4.58
CA LEU A 79 -11.28 -13.98 -4.89
C LEU A 79 -12.41 -12.95 -4.83
N PRO A 80 -12.94 -12.52 -5.99
CA PRO A 80 -14.16 -11.72 -6.09
C PRO A 80 -15.39 -12.45 -5.51
N GLY A 81 -16.14 -11.80 -4.62
CA GLY A 81 -17.44 -12.29 -4.13
C GLY A 81 -18.60 -12.00 -5.08
N LEU A 82 -18.48 -12.40 -6.35
CA LEU A 82 -19.51 -12.14 -7.38
C LEU A 82 -20.72 -13.08 -7.20
N PRO A 83 -21.96 -12.62 -7.48
CA PRO A 83 -23.17 -13.45 -7.35
C PRO A 83 -23.14 -14.73 -8.19
N GLN A 84 -22.56 -14.67 -9.39
CA GLN A 84 -22.41 -15.79 -10.32
C GLN A 84 -21.20 -16.70 -10.00
N GLY A 85 -20.45 -16.42 -8.94
CA GLY A 85 -19.16 -17.04 -8.66
C GLY A 85 -18.01 -16.40 -9.44
N SER A 86 -16.78 -16.74 -9.06
CA SER A 86 -15.54 -16.30 -9.70
C SER A 86 -14.43 -17.29 -9.42
N ASP A 87 -13.50 -17.43 -10.35
CA ASP A 87 -12.19 -18.02 -10.08
C ASP A 87 -11.28 -17.02 -9.34
N LEU A 88 -10.11 -17.51 -8.89
CA LEU A 88 -9.03 -16.65 -8.45
C LEU A 88 -8.54 -15.77 -9.59
N LEU A 89 -8.51 -14.46 -9.34
CA LEU A 89 -7.91 -13.47 -10.21
C LEU A 89 -6.55 -13.06 -9.65
N LYS A 90 -5.72 -12.39 -10.46
CA LYS A 90 -4.37 -11.96 -10.06
C LYS A 90 -4.19 -10.46 -10.25
N THR A 91 -3.63 -9.78 -9.25
CA THR A 91 -3.31 -8.36 -9.35
C THR A 91 -2.16 -8.13 -10.34
N PRO A 92 -2.22 -7.06 -11.14
CA PRO A 92 -1.15 -6.75 -12.09
C PRO A 92 0.12 -6.30 -11.34
N VAL A 93 1.26 -6.37 -12.04
CA VAL A 93 2.49 -5.70 -11.61
C VAL A 93 2.28 -4.20 -11.71
N SER A 94 2.62 -3.47 -10.66
CA SER A 94 2.58 -2.02 -10.66
C SER A 94 3.82 -1.45 -11.37
N PRO A 95 3.66 -0.46 -12.26
CA PRO A 95 4.79 0.14 -12.96
C PRO A 95 5.82 0.74 -11.98
N PRO A 96 7.12 0.44 -12.12
CA PRO A 96 8.15 0.95 -11.21
C PRO A 96 8.24 2.48 -11.21
N GLN A 97 7.82 3.13 -12.29
CA GLN A 97 7.76 4.60 -12.40
C GLN A 97 6.80 5.23 -11.39
N ASN A 98 5.82 4.50 -10.88
CA ASN A 98 4.87 4.96 -9.86
C ASN A 98 5.47 4.92 -8.44
N HIS A 99 6.66 4.36 -8.25
CA HIS A 99 7.26 4.07 -6.94
C HIS A 99 8.68 4.59 -6.82
N PHE A 100 8.99 5.74 -7.44
CA PHE A 100 10.35 6.25 -7.46
C PHE A 100 10.80 6.77 -6.09
N ILE A 101 12.11 6.81 -5.91
CA ILE A 101 12.82 7.60 -4.92
C ILE A 101 13.91 8.39 -5.64
N ARG A 102 14.01 9.68 -5.36
CA ARG A 102 15.02 10.59 -5.90
C ARG A 102 15.68 11.30 -4.73
N ILE A 103 16.98 11.13 -4.60
CA ILE A 103 17.77 11.71 -3.54
C ILE A 103 18.73 12.71 -4.18
N LYS A 104 18.72 13.95 -3.69
CA LYS A 104 19.73 14.96 -3.99
C LYS A 104 20.44 15.30 -2.69
N ALA A 105 21.76 15.23 -2.68
CA ALA A 105 22.58 15.58 -1.53
C ALA A 105 23.61 16.63 -1.94
N ASN A 106 23.67 17.73 -1.20
CA ASN A 106 24.71 18.73 -1.32
C ASN A 106 25.47 18.74 0.00
N SER A 107 26.78 18.46 -0.06
CA SER A 107 27.59 18.31 1.15
C SER A 107 28.96 18.96 0.99
N ASP A 108 29.47 19.49 2.09
CA ASP A 108 30.78 20.09 2.25
C ASP A 108 31.58 19.32 3.31
N LEU A 109 32.78 18.87 2.94
CA LEU A 109 33.72 18.21 3.85
C LEU A 109 34.72 19.24 4.39
N GLN A 110 34.68 19.47 5.70
CA GLN A 110 35.54 20.41 6.39
C GLN A 110 36.93 19.80 6.65
N ILE A 111 37.94 20.66 6.86
CA ILE A 111 39.34 20.25 7.10
C ILE A 111 39.49 19.32 8.32
N ASN A 112 38.64 19.51 9.34
CA ASN A 112 38.62 18.67 10.54
C ASN A 112 37.93 17.31 10.34
N GLY A 113 37.55 16.96 9.10
CA GLY A 113 36.86 15.72 8.75
C GLY A 113 35.34 15.75 8.96
N THR A 114 34.75 16.88 9.36
CA THR A 114 33.30 17.00 9.54
C THR A 114 32.60 17.14 8.18
N LEU A 115 31.63 16.27 7.89
CA LEU A 115 30.75 16.39 6.73
C LEU A 115 29.46 17.13 7.12
N THR A 116 29.20 18.27 6.50
CA THR A 116 27.93 19.02 6.66
C THR A 116 27.20 19.06 5.34
N GLY A 117 25.87 19.05 5.34
CA GLY A 117 25.12 19.09 4.08
C GLY A 117 23.61 19.04 4.25
N GLU A 118 22.92 19.11 3.12
CA GLU A 118 21.48 18.98 3.00
C GLU A 118 21.13 17.82 2.07
N ILE A 119 20.15 17.01 2.46
CA ILE A 119 19.59 15.92 1.66
C ILE A 119 18.12 16.23 1.38
N SER A 120 17.77 16.33 0.11
CA SER A 120 16.38 16.40 -0.37
C SER A 120 15.96 15.05 -0.92
N VAL A 121 14.87 14.50 -0.38
CA VAL A 121 14.27 13.23 -0.84
C VAL A 121 12.90 13.49 -1.44
N GLN A 122 12.69 13.04 -2.66
CA GLN A 122 11.38 13.01 -3.32
C GLN A 122 11.01 11.56 -3.60
N ALA A 123 9.81 11.14 -3.23
CA ALA A 123 9.33 9.79 -3.50
C ALA A 123 7.84 9.80 -3.86
N GLU A 124 7.35 8.69 -4.43
CA GLU A 124 5.93 8.48 -4.73
C GLU A 124 5.51 7.03 -4.45
N GLY A 125 4.21 6.79 -4.32
CA GLY A 125 3.63 5.45 -4.16
C GLY A 125 4.15 4.72 -2.92
N GLN A 126 4.58 3.46 -3.08
CA GLN A 126 5.05 2.62 -1.97
C GLN A 126 6.38 3.11 -1.36
N SER A 127 7.23 3.77 -2.15
CA SER A 127 8.48 4.38 -1.65
C SER A 127 8.18 5.54 -0.71
N ASP A 128 7.26 6.43 -1.10
CA ASP A 128 6.76 7.51 -0.25
C ASP A 128 6.04 6.99 1.00
N ALA A 129 5.19 5.96 0.85
CA ALA A 129 4.50 5.32 1.97
C ALA A 129 5.48 4.84 3.05
N ARG A 130 6.59 4.21 2.65
CA ARG A 130 7.64 3.74 3.56
C ARG A 130 8.33 4.90 4.28
N LEU A 131 8.62 6.01 3.59
CA LEU A 131 9.20 7.21 4.19
C LEU A 131 8.24 7.85 5.20
N ARG A 132 6.96 8.04 4.83
CA ARG A 132 5.95 8.61 5.73
C ARG A 132 5.75 7.77 6.99
N ARG A 133 5.87 6.45 6.90
CA ARG A 133 5.67 5.53 8.03
C ARG A 133 6.60 5.82 9.22
N MET A 134 7.78 6.40 8.99
CA MET A 134 8.68 6.84 10.07
C MET A 134 8.05 7.93 10.96
N PHE A 135 7.20 8.77 10.36
CA PHE A 135 6.56 9.91 11.01
C PHE A 135 5.12 9.61 11.46
N THR A 136 4.38 8.79 10.72
CA THR A 136 2.98 8.45 11.05
C THR A 136 2.86 7.28 12.02
N GLY A 137 3.86 6.40 12.08
CA GLY A 137 3.87 5.22 12.96
C GLY A 137 4.47 5.47 14.35
N SER A 138 4.85 6.69 14.70
CA SER A 138 5.53 6.99 15.96
C SER A 138 5.19 8.37 16.53
N CYS A 139 5.35 8.53 17.85
CA CYS A 139 5.23 9.82 18.51
C CYS A 139 6.24 10.83 17.93
N LYS A 140 5.84 12.11 17.85
CA LYS A 140 6.69 13.20 17.32
C LYS A 140 8.06 13.28 17.99
N SER A 141 8.15 12.94 19.27
CA SER A 141 9.42 12.89 20.02
C SER A 141 10.42 11.88 19.47
N LEU A 142 9.97 10.85 18.73
CA LEU A 142 10.82 9.80 18.15
C LEU A 142 11.23 10.10 16.70
N TRP A 143 10.67 11.13 16.05
CA TRP A 143 10.91 11.36 14.62
C TRP A 143 12.38 11.58 14.29
N LYS A 144 13.08 12.41 15.07
CA LYS A 144 14.51 12.66 14.87
C LYS A 144 15.32 11.37 15.00
N LYS A 145 15.09 10.60 16.06
CA LYS A 145 15.75 9.31 16.29
C LYS A 145 15.46 8.29 15.18
N ASN A 146 14.22 8.24 14.69
CA ASN A 146 13.85 7.32 13.61
C ASN A 146 14.55 7.68 12.30
N LEU A 147 14.64 8.98 11.98
CA LEU A 147 15.37 9.45 10.81
C LEU A 147 16.87 9.15 10.93
N GLU A 148 17.47 9.43 12.10
CA GLU A 148 18.86 9.09 12.39
C GLU A 148 19.10 7.58 12.25
N ASN A 149 18.25 6.75 12.82
CA ASN A 149 18.34 5.29 12.70
C ASN A 149 18.27 4.82 11.24
N GLU A 150 17.38 5.38 10.41
CA GLU A 150 17.27 4.97 9.01
C GLU A 150 18.48 5.44 8.18
N LEU A 151 19.04 6.62 8.47
CA LEU A 151 20.29 7.10 7.85
C LEU A 151 21.50 6.25 8.26
N LEU A 152 21.57 5.85 9.54
CA LEU A 152 22.65 5.04 10.10
C LEU A 152 22.52 3.55 9.81
N LYS A 153 21.37 3.12 9.25
CA LYS A 153 21.07 1.70 8.97
C LYS A 153 22.01 1.08 7.95
N ILE A 154 22.73 1.88 7.18
CA ILE A 154 23.71 1.42 6.20
C ILE A 154 25.02 1.09 6.92
N TYR A 155 25.04 -0.04 7.65
CA TYR A 155 26.19 -0.90 7.96
C TYR A 155 25.65 -2.23 8.54
N PRO A 156 25.75 -3.38 7.85
CA PRO A 156 26.06 -4.64 8.52
C PRO A 156 27.51 -4.64 9.04
#